data_AF-A0AA39TI66-F1
#
_entry.id   AF-A0AA39TI66-F1
#
_cell.length_a   1.000
_cell.length_b   1.000
_cell.length_c   1.000
_cell.angle_alpha   90.00
_cell.angle_beta   90.00
_cell.angle_gamma   90.00
#
_symmetry.space_group_name_H-M   'P 1'
#
loop_
_entity.id
_entity.type
_entity.pdbx_description
1 polymer ?
#
loop_
_entity_poly.entity_id
_entity_poly.type
_entity_poly.pdbx_seq_one_letter_code
_entity_poly.pdbx_strand_id
1 'polypeptide(L)'
;MSQHTFLYNTFLNLIDPPLHPSVDPTCMFTGNFSPVNELPPTKRLVVDRELPISLNGVYIRNGPNPQHMPRGCPLHFFEGDGMLHSLQFSKGRAIYACQYVKTYKFKLEGEAGFPIFPICYLESMA
;
A
#
# COMPACT_ATOMS: atom_id res chain seq x y z
N MET A 1 -32.76 19.45 1.05
CA MET A 1 -32.22 18.20 1.64
C MET A 1 -33.30 17.65 2.57
N SER A 2 -33.76 16.41 2.35
CA SER A 2 -34.92 15.83 3.04
C SER A 2 -34.60 15.49 4.50
N GLN A 3 -35.53 15.74 5.43
CA GLN A 3 -35.39 15.41 6.86
C GLN A 3 -35.06 13.92 7.11
N HIS A 4 -35.47 13.04 6.18
CA HIS A 4 -35.12 11.61 6.20
C HIS A 4 -33.61 11.34 6.06
N THR A 5 -32.90 12.14 5.27
CA THR A 5 -31.45 11.99 5.08
C THR A 5 -30.68 12.42 6.33
N PHE A 6 -31.19 13.40 7.07
CA PHE A 6 -30.57 13.89 8.31
C PHE A 6 -30.62 12.84 9.41
N LEU A 7 -31.81 12.29 9.70
CA LEU A 7 -31.96 11.24 10.72
C LEU A 7 -31.14 10.00 10.38
N TYR A 8 -31.14 9.56 9.12
CA TYR A 8 -30.34 8.43 8.65
C TYR A 8 -28.84 8.64 8.91
N ASN A 9 -28.29 9.79 8.52
CA ASN A 9 -26.87 10.10 8.75
C ASN A 9 -26.54 10.23 10.25
N THR A 10 -27.43 10.77 11.07
CA THR A 10 -27.22 10.84 12.52
C THR A 10 -27.19 9.47 13.18
N PHE A 11 -28.10 8.57 12.79
CA PHE A 11 -28.10 7.18 13.30
C PHE A 11 -26.86 6.41 12.83
N LEU A 12 -26.45 6.57 11.57
CA LEU A 12 -25.22 5.95 11.06
C LEU A 12 -23.98 6.41 11.83
N ASN A 13 -23.81 7.72 12.04
CA ASN A 13 -22.67 8.26 12.77
C ASN A 13 -22.60 7.83 14.25
N LEU A 14 -23.73 7.40 14.83
CA LEU A 14 -23.77 6.89 16.20
C LEU A 14 -23.31 5.43 16.29
N ILE A 15 -23.67 4.62 15.30
CA ILE A 15 -23.34 3.17 15.26
C ILE A 15 -21.93 2.95 14.71
N ASP A 16 -21.54 3.73 13.71
CA ASP A 16 -20.25 3.63 13.03
C ASP A 16 -19.70 5.05 12.79
N PRO A 17 -19.02 5.65 13.79
CA PRO A 17 -18.49 6.99 13.65
C PRO A 17 -17.43 7.03 12.53
N PRO A 18 -17.37 8.12 11.75
CA PRO A 18 -16.39 8.22 10.68
C PRO A 18 -14.97 8.09 11.23
N LEU A 19 -14.14 7.33 10.51
CA LEU A 19 -12.75 7.11 10.88
C LEU A 19 -11.98 8.42 10.91
N HIS A 20 -11.03 8.53 11.85
CA HIS A 20 -10.11 9.65 11.85
C HIS A 20 -9.26 9.62 10.57
N PRO A 21 -8.99 10.77 9.91
CA PRO A 21 -8.29 10.80 8.62
C PRO A 21 -6.92 10.09 8.60
N SER A 22 -6.24 9.98 9.75
CA SER A 22 -4.94 9.30 9.87
C SER A 22 -5.02 7.77 9.80
N VAL A 23 -6.22 7.20 9.94
CA VAL A 23 -6.48 5.76 9.88
C VAL A 23 -7.53 5.40 8.83
N ASP A 24 -8.16 6.39 8.20
CA ASP A 24 -9.08 6.19 7.10
C ASP A 24 -8.31 5.81 5.82
N PRO A 25 -8.49 4.58 5.29
CA PRO A 25 -7.79 4.15 4.07
C PRO A 25 -8.10 5.04 2.87
N THR A 26 -9.31 5.60 2.81
CA THR A 26 -9.76 6.47 1.70
C THR A 26 -9.05 7.82 1.70
N CYS A 27 -8.54 8.25 2.85
CA CYS A 27 -7.71 9.45 2.97
C CYS A 27 -6.23 9.11 2.75
N MET A 28 -5.75 8.05 3.41
CA MET A 28 -4.32 7.72 3.51
C MET A 28 -3.73 7.15 2.22
N PHE A 29 -4.45 6.30 1.50
CA PHE A 29 -3.95 5.62 0.31
C PHE A 29 -4.39 6.30 -0.98
N THR A 30 -4.18 7.61 -1.05
CA THR A 30 -4.49 8.45 -2.22
C THR A 30 -3.22 9.01 -2.86
N GLY A 31 -3.29 9.35 -4.14
CA GLY A 31 -2.16 9.92 -4.89
C GLY A 31 -0.94 8.99 -4.88
N ASN A 32 0.21 9.49 -4.47
CA ASN A 32 1.47 8.72 -4.46
C ASN A 32 1.49 7.58 -3.42
N PHE A 33 0.55 7.56 -2.48
CA PHE A 33 0.41 6.49 -1.49
C PHE A 33 -0.57 5.40 -1.93
N SER A 34 -1.20 5.53 -3.11
CA SER A 34 -2.06 4.47 -3.63
C SER A 34 -1.26 3.19 -3.88
N PRO A 35 -1.83 2.00 -3.64
CA PRO A 35 -1.13 0.76 -3.91
C PRO A 35 -0.76 0.63 -5.39
N VAL A 36 0.35 -0.04 -5.65
CA VAL A 36 0.81 -0.35 -7.01
C VAL A 36 0.92 -1.85 -7.22
N ASN A 37 0.73 -2.28 -8.47
CA ASN A 37 0.88 -3.68 -8.85
C ASN A 37 2.35 -4.09 -8.92
N GLU A 38 2.61 -5.39 -8.84
CA GLU A 38 3.94 -5.93 -9.09
C GLU A 38 4.38 -5.63 -10.53
N LEU A 39 5.67 -5.35 -10.70
CA LEU A 39 6.29 -5.13 -12.00
C LEU A 39 7.46 -6.10 -12.17
N PRO A 40 7.46 -6.93 -13.22
CA PRO A 40 8.60 -7.79 -13.52
C PRO A 40 9.82 -6.95 -13.93
N PRO A 41 11.02 -7.55 -13.97
CA PRO A 41 12.26 -6.85 -14.34
C PRO A 41 12.14 -6.10 -15.66
N THR A 42 12.11 -4.77 -15.58
CA THR A 42 11.87 -3.86 -16.70
C THR A 42 13.16 -3.14 -17.04
N LYS A 43 13.61 -3.30 -18.30
CA LYS A 43 14.91 -2.80 -18.80
C LYS A 43 14.82 -1.43 -19.48
N ARG A 44 13.64 -0.99 -19.88
CA ARG A 44 13.42 0.25 -20.67
C ARG A 44 13.08 1.43 -19.74
N LEU A 45 14.03 1.80 -18.90
CA LEU A 45 13.90 2.98 -18.05
C LEU A 45 14.34 4.22 -18.83
N VAL A 46 13.60 5.32 -18.67
CA VAL A 46 13.98 6.62 -19.24
C VAL A 46 15.16 7.15 -18.43
N VAL A 47 16.31 7.28 -19.09
CA VAL A 47 17.49 7.91 -18.53
C VAL A 47 17.73 9.19 -19.32
N ASP A 48 17.65 10.33 -18.65
CA ASP A 48 17.82 11.66 -19.28
C ASP A 48 19.27 11.91 -19.75
N ARG A 49 20.23 11.15 -19.18
CA ARG A 49 21.68 11.25 -19.46
C ARG A 49 22.33 9.87 -19.45
N GLU A 50 23.58 9.77 -19.01
CA GLU A 50 24.32 8.52 -18.90
C GLU A 50 24.47 8.07 -17.45
N LEU A 51 24.32 6.76 -17.23
CA LEU A 51 24.62 6.14 -15.95
C LEU A 51 26.12 5.81 -15.87
N PRO A 52 26.82 6.14 -14.77
CA PRO A 52 28.24 5.82 -14.61
C PRO A 52 28.50 4.32 -14.80
N ILE A 53 29.48 3.97 -15.63
CA ILE A 53 29.83 2.56 -15.91
C ILE A 53 30.34 1.85 -14.64
N SER A 54 30.96 2.61 -13.72
CA SER A 54 31.43 2.12 -12.43
C SER A 54 30.30 1.81 -11.44
N LEU A 55 29.07 2.29 -11.68
CA LEU A 55 27.93 2.00 -10.82
C LEU A 55 27.46 0.56 -11.05
N ASN A 56 27.82 -0.32 -10.12
CA ASN A 56 27.45 -1.72 -10.13
C ASN A 56 26.91 -2.11 -8.75
N GLY A 57 25.63 -2.43 -8.70
CA GLY A 57 24.95 -2.71 -7.43
C GLY A 57 23.45 -2.71 -7.57
N VAL A 58 22.75 -2.86 -6.43
CA VAL A 58 21.29 -2.87 -6.38
C VAL A 58 20.84 -1.92 -5.28
N TYR A 59 19.99 -0.96 -5.65
CA TYR A 59 19.25 -0.15 -4.70
C TYR A 59 17.94 -0.85 -4.38
N ILE A 60 17.67 -1.10 -3.10
CA ILE A 60 16.44 -1.77 -2.63
C ILE A 60 15.72 -0.86 -1.65
N ARG A 61 14.42 -0.66 -1.86
CA ARG A 61 13.55 0.10 -0.96
C ARG A 61 12.36 -0.76 -0.56
N ASN A 62 12.10 -0.87 0.74
CA ASN A 62 10.88 -1.47 1.26
C ASN A 62 9.79 -0.41 1.47
N GLY A 63 8.53 -0.80 1.31
CA GLY A 63 7.38 0.03 1.65
C GLY A 63 6.12 -0.79 1.87
N PRO A 64 5.17 -0.27 2.66
CA PRO A 64 3.85 -0.86 2.81
C PRO A 64 3.04 -0.65 1.54
N ASN A 65 2.43 -1.72 1.04
CA ASN A 65 1.60 -1.72 -0.15
C ASN A 65 0.46 -2.71 0.08
N PRO A 66 -0.72 -2.29 0.55
CA PRO A 66 -1.82 -3.21 0.83
C PRO A 66 -2.26 -3.95 -0.44
N GLN A 67 -2.26 -5.29 -0.44
CA GLN A 67 -2.79 -6.07 -1.55
C GLN A 67 -4.32 -5.93 -1.65
N HIS A 68 -4.99 -5.88 -0.51
CA HIS A 68 -6.44 -5.76 -0.39
C HIS A 68 -6.78 -4.57 0.51
N MET A 69 -7.59 -3.65 0.02
CA MET A 69 -8.10 -2.56 0.83
C MET A 69 -9.21 -3.04 1.76
N PRO A 70 -9.12 -2.78 3.08
CA PRO A 70 -10.21 -3.05 3.99
C PRO A 70 -11.41 -2.15 3.67
N ARG A 71 -12.61 -2.71 3.77
CA ARG A 71 -13.86 -1.97 3.56
C ARG A 71 -14.39 -1.50 4.91
N GLY A 72 -14.33 -0.20 5.16
CA GLY A 72 -14.88 0.40 6.38
C GLY A 72 -14.07 0.16 7.66
N CYS A 73 -12.94 -0.55 7.60
CA CYS A 73 -12.05 -0.73 8.74
C CYS A 73 -10.84 0.22 8.65
N PRO A 74 -10.31 0.70 9.79
CA PRO A 74 -9.19 1.63 9.78
C PRO A 74 -7.88 0.91 9.43
N LEU A 75 -7.09 1.49 8.51
CA LEU A 75 -5.79 0.97 8.09
C LEU A 75 -4.73 2.06 8.21
N HIS A 76 -3.74 1.84 9.07
CA HIS A 76 -2.64 2.77 9.20
C HIS A 76 -1.64 2.62 8.03
N PHE A 77 -0.93 3.71 7.70
CA PHE A 77 0.08 3.72 6.64
C PHE A 77 1.13 2.61 6.77
N PHE A 78 1.45 2.20 7.99
CA PHE A 78 2.45 1.15 8.27
C PHE A 78 1.92 -0.28 8.13
N GLU A 79 0.61 -0.48 7.95
CA GLU A 79 -0.08 -1.77 8.06
C GLU A 79 -0.39 -2.44 6.71
N GLY A 80 0.43 -2.16 5.68
CA GLY A 80 0.32 -2.79 4.36
C GLY A 80 1.23 -4.01 4.18
N ASP A 81 0.99 -4.79 3.13
CA ASP A 81 1.91 -5.86 2.75
C ASP A 81 3.25 -5.29 2.30
N GLY A 82 4.35 -5.90 2.73
CA GLY A 82 5.68 -5.44 2.36
C GLY A 82 5.92 -5.63 0.86
N MET A 83 6.26 -4.56 0.15
CA MET A 83 6.68 -4.62 -1.25
C MET A 83 8.08 -4.05 -1.41
N LEU A 84 8.95 -4.83 -2.04
CA LEU A 84 10.32 -4.45 -2.33
C LEU A 84 10.41 -3.88 -3.74
N HIS A 85 10.98 -2.70 -3.83
CA HIS A 85 11.39 -2.08 -5.08
C HIS A 85 12.89 -2.27 -5.24
N SER A 86 13.32 -2.86 -6.36
CA SER A 86 14.72 -3.05 -6.68
C SER A 86 15.07 -2.30 -7.95
N LEU A 87 16.21 -1.61 -7.92
CA LEU A 87 16.81 -0.94 -9.05
C LEU A 87 18.26 -1.44 -9.17
N GLN A 88 18.48 -2.35 -10.12
CA GLN A 88 19.78 -2.93 -10.37
C GLN A 88 20.53 -2.11 -11.43
N PHE A 89 21.77 -1.75 -11.14
CA PHE A 89 22.66 -1.05 -12.04
C PHE A 89 23.80 -1.96 -12.47
N SER A 90 24.07 -2.03 -13.77
CA SER A 90 25.21 -2.75 -14.31
C SER A 90 25.59 -2.24 -15.70
N LYS A 91 26.88 -1.89 -15.88
CA LYS A 91 27.46 -1.49 -17.17
C LYS A 91 26.65 -0.37 -17.87
N GLY A 92 26.32 0.68 -17.13
CA GLY A 92 25.55 1.82 -17.66
C GLY A 92 24.06 1.53 -17.94
N ARG A 93 23.53 0.40 -17.49
CA ARG A 93 22.11 0.04 -17.63
C ARG A 93 21.45 -0.08 -16.26
N ALA A 94 20.16 0.23 -16.20
CA ALA A 94 19.32 0.07 -15.02
C ALA A 94 18.16 -0.89 -15.31
N ILE A 95 17.81 -1.72 -14.34
CA ILE A 95 16.67 -2.63 -14.38
C ILE A 95 15.85 -2.40 -13.11
N TYR A 96 14.56 -2.13 -13.27
CA TYR A 96 13.64 -1.93 -12.15
C TYR A 96 12.68 -3.12 -12.02
N ALA A 97 12.40 -3.53 -10.80
CA ALA A 97 11.35 -4.50 -10.48
C ALA A 97 10.71 -4.15 -9.14
N CYS A 98 9.42 -4.47 -8.98
CA CYS A 98 8.76 -4.43 -7.68
C CYS A 98 7.94 -5.69 -7.44
N GLN A 99 8.11 -6.30 -6.27
CA GLN A 99 7.46 -7.55 -5.89
C GLN A 99 7.08 -7.56 -4.41
N TYR A 100 5.97 -8.19 -4.09
CA TYR A 100 5.56 -8.42 -2.71
C TYR A 100 6.47 -9.44 -2.04
N VAL A 101 6.78 -9.18 -0.78
CA VAL A 101 7.36 -10.18 0.10
C VAL A 101 6.27 -11.20 0.41
N LYS A 102 6.51 -12.47 0.08
CA LYS A 102 5.53 -13.55 0.24
C LYS A 102 5.44 -14.02 1.70
N THR A 103 5.03 -13.11 2.57
CA THR A 103 4.79 -13.36 4.00
C THR A 103 3.62 -14.33 4.19
N TYR A 104 3.47 -14.87 5.40
CA TYR A 104 2.35 -15.73 5.75
C TYR A 104 1.00 -15.01 5.58
N LYS A 105 0.93 -13.76 6.05
CA LYS A 105 -0.21 -12.86 5.86
C LYS A 105 -0.57 -12.69 4.39
N PHE A 106 0.39 -12.30 3.55
CA PHE A 106 0.18 -12.06 2.12
C PHE A 106 -0.41 -13.29 1.41
N LYS A 107 0.10 -14.49 1.69
CA LYS A 107 -0.38 -15.72 1.05
C LYS A 107 -1.82 -16.03 1.42
N LEU A 108 -2.15 -16.00 2.71
CA LEU A 108 -3.50 -16.33 3.17
C LEU A 108 -4.53 -15.30 2.75
N GLU A 109 -4.20 -14.01 2.80
CA GLU A 109 -5.10 -12.95 2.32
C GLU A 109 -5.30 -13.02 0.81
N GLY A 110 -4.26 -13.40 0.06
CA GLY A 110 -4.37 -13.67 -1.37
C GLY A 110 -5.26 -14.87 -1.70
N GLU A 111 -5.24 -15.92 -0.88
CA GLU A 111 -6.14 -17.09 -1.01
C GLU A 111 -7.58 -16.76 -0.62
N ALA A 112 -7.77 -15.98 0.44
CA ALA A 112 -9.08 -15.56 0.92
C ALA A 112 -9.72 -14.49 0.02
N GLY A 113 -8.92 -13.64 -0.63
CA GLY A 113 -9.37 -12.52 -1.45
C GLY A 113 -9.81 -11.28 -0.66
N PHE A 114 -9.59 -11.25 0.65
CA PHE A 114 -9.89 -10.14 1.54
C PHE A 114 -8.92 -10.12 2.74
N PRO A 115 -8.76 -8.98 3.44
CA PRO A 115 -7.91 -8.89 4.63
C PRO A 115 -8.47 -9.79 5.75
N ILE A 116 -7.65 -10.69 6.29
CA ILE A 116 -8.05 -11.61 7.36
C ILE A 116 -7.28 -11.36 8.66
N PHE A 117 -6.11 -10.71 8.58
CA PHE A 117 -5.31 -10.42 9.75
C PHE A 117 -5.80 -9.14 10.44
N PRO A 118 -5.85 -9.12 11.79
CA PRO A 118 -6.17 -7.92 12.54
C PRO A 118 -5.10 -6.85 12.34
N ILE A 119 -5.50 -5.59 12.49
CA ILE A 119 -4.64 -4.43 12.27
C ILE A 119 -4.01 -4.04 13.61
N CYS A 120 -2.69 -4.10 13.71
CA CYS A 120 -2.00 -4.13 15.00
C CYS A 120 -1.97 -2.78 15.74
N TYR A 121 -2.09 -1.65 15.04
CA TYR A 121 -1.99 -0.31 15.66
C TYR A 121 -3.28 0.21 16.29
N LEU A 122 -4.40 -0.51 16.19
CA LEU A 122 -5.66 -0.08 16.79
C LEU A 122 -5.93 -0.73 18.15
N GLU A 123 -5.31 -1.87 18.46
CA GLU A 123 -5.44 -2.49 19.78
C GLU A 123 -4.70 -1.71 20.88
N SER A 124 -3.71 -0.88 20.54
CA SER A 124 -2.94 -0.09 21.52
C SER A 124 -3.49 1.33 21.78
N MET A 125 -4.60 1.70 21.13
CA MET A 125 -5.25 3.01 21.26
C MET A 125 -6.66 2.88 21.86
N ALA A 126 -7.03 1.69 22.33
CA ALA A 126 -8.25 1.39 23.08
C ALA A 126 -7.96 1.29 24.59
#